data_AF-A0A830BNK5-F1
#
_entry.id   AF-A0A830BNK5-F1
#
_cell.length_a   1.000
_cell.length_b   1.000
_cell.length_c   1.000
_cell.angle_alpha   90.00
_cell.angle_beta   90.00
_cell.angle_gamma   90.00
#
_symmetry.space_group_name_H-M   'P 1'
#
loop_
_entity.id
_entity.type
_entity.pdbx_description
1 polymer ?
#
loop_
_entity_poly.entity_id
_entity_poly.type
_entity_poly.pdbx_seq_one_letter_code
_entity_poly.pdbx_strand_id
1 'polypeptide(L)' 'MSAEKAIFVFVKNMLPPTTAMMFAIYDEHKNEDGFLYMTFSGENTFGCYEG' A
#
# COMPACT_ATOMS: atom_id res chain seq x y z
N MET A 1 3.94 21.15 2.85
CA MET A 1 3.01 20.01 2.83
C MET A 1 1.98 20.27 3.92
N SER A 2 0.77 20.72 3.58
CA SER A 2 -0.32 20.87 4.57
C SER A 2 -0.63 19.48 5.13
N ALA A 3 -0.88 19.37 6.44
CA ALA A 3 -1.14 18.10 7.14
C ALA A 3 -2.46 17.41 6.71
N GLU A 4 -3.18 17.99 5.75
CA GLU A 4 -4.50 17.56 5.27
C GLU A 4 -4.43 16.57 4.11
N LYS A 5 -3.24 16.24 3.60
CA LYS A 5 -3.11 15.26 2.51
C LYS A 5 -3.08 13.85 3.07
N ALA A 6 -4.16 13.11 2.85
CA ALA A 6 -4.20 11.68 3.08
C ALA A 6 -3.21 10.96 2.15
N ILE A 7 -2.50 9.97 2.70
CA ILE A 7 -1.61 9.09 1.95
C ILE A 7 -2.21 7.69 2.04
N PHE A 8 -2.50 7.09 0.88
CA PHE A 8 -2.92 5.70 0.77
C PHE A 8 -1.72 4.88 0.35
N VAL A 9 -1.48 3.75 1.02
CA VAL A 9 -0.39 2.83 0.72
C VAL A 9 -0.99 1.48 0.36
N PHE A 10 -0.51 0.90 -0.74
CA PHE A 10 -0.92 -0.38 -1.28
C PHE A 10 0.27 -1.34 -1.30
N VAL A 11 0.01 -2.59 -0.95
CA VAL A 11 0.95 -3.71 -0.99
C VAL A 11 0.36 -4.77 -1.91
N LYS A 12 1.07 -5.18 -2.98
CA LYS A 12 0.53 -6.10 -4.01
C LYS A 12 -0.88 -5.73 -4.48
N ASN A 13 -1.13 -4.45 -4.76
CA ASN A 13 -2.43 -3.90 -5.18
C ASN A 13 -3.57 -4.01 -4.15
N MET A 14 -3.29 -4.36 -2.90
CA MET A 14 -4.26 -4.39 -1.79
C MET A 14 -3.95 -3.30 -0.76
N LEU A 15 -4.97 -2.73 -0.12
CA LEU A 15 -4.78 -1.92 1.08
C LEU A 15 -4.44 -2.86 2.26
N PRO A 16 -3.24 -2.78 2.85
CA PRO A 16 -2.94 -3.55 4.03
C PRO A 16 -3.83 -3.08 5.20
N PRO A 17 -4.19 -3.97 6.14
CA PRO A 17 -4.93 -3.57 7.33
C PRO A 17 -4.16 -2.48 8.10
N THR A 18 -4.82 -1.38 8.46
CA THR A 18 -4.17 -0.24 9.14
C THR A 18 -3.53 -0.62 10.49
N THR A 19 -4.00 -1.70 11.11
CA THR A 19 -3.49 -2.24 12.38
C THR A 19 -2.44 -3.33 12.21
N ALA A 20 -2.16 -3.77 10.98
CA ALA A 20 -1.17 -4.82 10.73
C ALA A 20 0.25 -4.32 11.02
N MET A 21 1.06 -5.17 11.66
CA MET A 21 2.47 -4.86 11.83
C MET A 21 3.21 -5.00 10.51
N MET A 22 4.18 -4.11 10.27
CA MET A 22 5.01 -4.13 9.05
C MET A 22 5.72 -5.46 8.83
N PHE A 23 6.10 -6.15 9.91
CA PHE A 23 6.71 -7.48 9.85
C PHE A 23 5.75 -8.54 9.27
N ALA A 24 4.48 -8.52 9.69
CA ALA A 24 3.47 -9.45 9.16
C ALA A 24 3.19 -9.17 7.67
N ILE A 25 3.10 -7.88 7.30
CA ILE A 25 2.96 -7.48 5.90
C ILE A 25 4.16 -7.97 5.07
N TYR A 26 5.38 -7.80 5.58
CA TYR A 26 6.59 -8.26 4.92
C TYR A 26 6.62 -9.78 4.74
N ASP A 27 6.31 -10.55 5.78
CA ASP A 27 6.40 -12.01 5.71
C ASP A 27 5.42 -12.60 4.68
N GLU A 28 4.22 -12.03 4.59
CA GLU A 28 3.16 -12.47 3.68
C GLU A 28 3.31 -11.89 2.25
N HIS A 29 3.85 -10.67 2.11
CA HIS A 29 3.82 -9.94 0.83
C HIS A 29 5.20 -9.62 0.23
N LYS A 30 6.32 -10.05 0.84
CA LYS A 30 7.63 -9.93 0.19
C LYS A 30 7.63 -10.62 -1.17
N ASN A 31 8.46 -10.11 -2.06
CA ASN A 31 8.74 -10.70 -3.35
C ASN A 31 9.90 -11.71 -3.22
N GLU A 32 10.12 -12.53 -4.26
CA GLU A 32 11.15 -13.57 -4.27
C GLU A 32 12.58 -13.01 -4.17
N ASP A 33 12.76 -11.76 -4.58
CA ASP A 33 14.00 -11.00 -4.44
C ASP A 33 14.30 -10.56 -2.98
N GLY A 34 13.38 -10.80 -2.05
CA GLY A 34 13.51 -10.45 -0.63
C GLY A 34 13.05 -9.04 -0.26
N PHE A 35 12.54 -8.25 -1.22
CA PHE A 35 12.04 -6.90 -1.00
C PHE A 35 10.51 -6.85 -0.91
N LEU A 36 10.00 -5.88 -0.15
CA LEU A 36 8.57 -5.56 -0.08
C LEU A 36 8.30 -4.31 -0.91
N TYR A 37 7.48 -4.47 -1.94
CA TYR A 37 7.10 -3.38 -2.84
C TYR A 37 5.78 -2.75 -2.38
N MET A 38 5.79 -1.42 -2.26
CA MET A 38 4.64 -0.62 -1.84
C MET A 38 4.42 0.52 -2.83
N THR A 39 3.16 0.79 -3.14
CA THR A 39 2.74 1.91 -3.97
C THR A 39 1.95 2.88 -3.11
N PHE A 40 2.25 4.18 -3.19
CA PHE A 40 1.47 5.19 -2.48
C PHE A 40 0.69 6.07 -3.47
N SER A 41 -0.52 6.47 -3.08
CA SER A 41 -1.38 7.39 -3.83
C SER A 41 -1.87 8.49 -2.90
N GLY A 42 -1.94 9.72 -3.40
CA GLY A 42 -2.54 10.87 -2.70
C GLY A 42 -4.06 10.95 -2.86
N GLU A 43 -4.65 10.08 -3.67
CA GLU A 43 -6.10 9.98 -3.90
C GLU A 43 -6.58 8.58 -3.53
N ASN A 44 -7.78 8.51 -2.93
CA ASN A 44 -8.42 7.28 -2.45
C ASN A 44 -9.00 6.48 -3.64
N THR A 45 -8.14 6.16 -4.61
CA THR A 45 -8.53 5.57 -5.89
C THR A 45 -8.65 4.06 -5.77
N PHE A 46 -9.60 3.60 -4.95
CA PHE A 46 -10.29 2.37 -5.27
C PHE A 46 -11.12 2.65 -6.53
N GLY A 47 -10.59 2.31 -7.72
CA GLY A 47 -11.38 2.21 -8.95
C GLY A 47 -11.27 3.34 -10.00
N CYS A 48 -10.08 3.57 -10.57
CA CYS A 48 -10.00 4.08 -11.96
C CYS A 48 -9.11 3.18 -12.84
N TYR A 49 -9.47 1.91 -12.95
CA TYR A 49 -9.28 1.24 -14.24
C TYR A 49 -10.57 1.45 -15.02
N GLU A 50 -10.65 2.54 -15.77
CA GLU A 50 -11.44 2.58 -17.00
C GLU A 50 -10.45 2.43 -18.16
N GLY A 51 -10.62 1.36 -18.96
CA GLY A 51 -10.03 1.22 -20.31
C GLY A 51 -8.61 0.74 -20.37
#